data_AF-A0A5D4GXG7-F1
#
_entry.id   AF-A0A5D4GXG7-F1
#
_cell.length_a   1.000
_cell.length_b   1.000
_cell.length_c   1.000
_cell.angle_alpha   90.00
_cell.angle_beta   90.00
_cell.angle_gamma   90.00
#
_symmetry.space_group_name_H-M   'P 1'
#
loop_
_entity.id
_entity.type
_entity.pdbx_description
1 polymer ?
#
loop_
_entity_poly.entity_id
_entity_poly.type
_entity_poly.pdbx_seq_one_letter_code
_entity_poly.pdbx_strand_id
1 'polypeptide(L)'
;MKKSKKETQTEAVKAIISGELLLEEAMDKYNVKDKRTMLAWVKKTMPLLKASESASSSQRSKTLFDMPVETPLLRDTHSDLYHNDVLRENALLKKVINLQDKVRELEEMNGQLIKYRNFLMEKVSSLELKMQLKDKETR
;
A
#
# COMPACT_ATOMS: atom_id res chain seq x y z
N MET A 1 10.65 24.32 -35.87
CA MET A 1 9.34 23.97 -36.46
C MET A 1 8.29 24.10 -35.37
N LYS A 2 7.24 24.92 -35.56
CA LYS A 2 6.19 25.11 -34.55
C LYS A 2 5.23 23.91 -34.63
N LYS A 3 5.30 22.98 -33.67
CA LYS A 3 4.32 21.89 -33.54
C LYS A 3 2.92 22.51 -33.43
N SER A 4 1.94 21.91 -34.11
CA SER A 4 0.58 22.46 -34.06
C SER A 4 0.02 22.33 -32.63
N LYS A 5 -0.83 23.27 -32.21
CA LYS A 5 -1.44 23.21 -30.86
C LYS A 5 -2.17 21.89 -30.59
N LYS A 6 -2.66 21.24 -31.65
CA LYS A 6 -3.33 19.92 -31.58
C LYS A 6 -2.33 18.79 -31.37
N GLU A 7 -1.17 18.81 -32.05
CA GLU A 7 -0.11 17.81 -31.84
C GLU A 7 0.44 17.85 -30.41
N THR A 8 0.67 19.06 -29.88
CA THR A 8 1.14 19.21 -28.49
C THR A 8 0.13 18.67 -27.48
N GLN A 9 -1.17 18.86 -27.73
CA GLN A 9 -2.25 18.31 -26.89
C GLN A 9 -2.28 16.78 -26.97
N THR A 10 -2.18 16.20 -28.17
CA THR A 10 -2.17 14.75 -28.34
C THR A 10 -0.93 14.11 -27.71
N GLU A 11 0.23 14.76 -27.79
CA GLU A 11 1.49 14.28 -27.22
C GLU A 11 1.44 14.32 -25.68
N ALA A 12 0.94 15.42 -25.11
CA ALA A 12 0.74 15.55 -23.67
C ALA A 12 -0.23 14.49 -23.13
N VAL A 13 -1.38 14.31 -23.79
CA VAL A 13 -2.38 13.32 -23.38
C VAL A 13 -1.85 11.89 -23.55
N LYS A 14 -1.10 11.60 -24.61
CA LYS A 14 -0.49 10.29 -24.83
C LYS A 14 0.51 9.95 -23.71
N ALA A 15 1.36 10.88 -23.33
CA ALA A 15 2.34 10.68 -22.25
C ALA A 15 1.69 10.49 -20.87
N ILE A 16 0.55 11.16 -20.62
CA ILE A 16 -0.25 10.95 -19.39
C ILE A 16 -0.87 9.54 -19.39
N ILE A 17 -1.42 9.09 -20.53
CA ILE A 17 -2.09 7.79 -20.63
C ILE A 17 -1.07 6.63 -20.59
N SER A 18 0.10 6.79 -21.21
CA SER A 18 1.17 5.77 -21.16
C SER A 18 1.85 5.67 -19.78
N GLY A 19 1.55 6.60 -18.86
CA GLY A 19 2.17 6.64 -17.54
C GLY A 19 3.61 7.15 -17.54
N GLU A 20 4.08 7.73 -18.65
CA GLU A 20 5.41 8.35 -18.77
C GLU A 20 5.51 9.68 -18.04
N LEU A 21 4.40 10.39 -17.87
CA LEU A 21 4.32 11.65 -17.14
C LEU A 21 3.10 11.64 -16.23
N LEU A 22 3.31 12.04 -14.97
CA LEU A 22 2.20 12.37 -14.09
C LEU A 22 1.49 13.64 -14.60
N LEU A 23 0.23 13.81 -14.19
CA LEU A 23 -0.60 14.94 -14.62
C LEU A 23 0.06 16.29 -14.31
N GLU A 24 0.71 16.40 -13.15
CA GLU A 24 1.41 17.59 -12.69
C GLU A 24 2.69 17.85 -13.51
N GLU A 25 3.46 16.79 -13.81
CA GLU A 25 4.67 16.88 -14.64
C GLU A 25 4.34 17.26 -16.09
N ALA A 26 3.22 16.75 -16.62
CA ALA A 26 2.72 17.12 -17.93
C ALA A 26 2.22 18.58 -17.94
N MET A 27 1.62 19.06 -16.86
CA MET A 27 1.20 20.47 -16.74
C MET A 27 2.40 21.41 -16.82
N ASP A 28 3.49 21.09 -16.13
CA ASP A 28 4.72 21.87 -16.18
C ASP A 28 5.40 21.80 -17.55
N LYS A 29 5.54 20.60 -18.12
CA LYS A 29 6.21 20.37 -19.42
C LYS A 29 5.48 21.03 -20.59
N TYR A 30 4.15 21.06 -20.56
CA TYR A 30 3.33 21.62 -21.63
C TYR A 30 2.74 23.00 -21.30
N ASN A 31 3.19 23.62 -20.19
CA ASN A 31 2.80 24.95 -19.72
C ASN A 31 1.28 25.14 -19.59
N VAL A 32 0.61 24.16 -18.98
CA VAL A 32 -0.83 24.17 -18.73
C VAL A 32 -1.07 24.56 -17.26
N LYS A 33 -1.58 25.78 -17.05
CA LYS A 33 -1.78 26.34 -15.71
C LYS A 33 -2.94 25.70 -14.93
N ASP A 34 -3.93 25.16 -15.63
CA ASP A 34 -5.16 24.65 -15.00
C ASP A 34 -5.31 23.14 -15.24
N LYS A 35 -5.42 22.39 -14.14
CA LYS A 35 -5.67 20.95 -14.13
C LYS A 35 -6.93 20.58 -14.91
N ARG A 36 -7.97 21.43 -14.88
CA ARG A 36 -9.21 21.20 -15.63
C ARG A 36 -8.99 21.23 -17.13
N THR A 37 -8.07 22.07 -17.61
CA THR A 37 -7.73 22.16 -19.03
C THR A 37 -7.05 20.88 -19.50
N MET A 38 -6.12 20.34 -18.70
CA MET A 38 -5.46 19.08 -19.02
C MET A 38 -6.43 17.89 -19.00
N LEU A 39 -7.34 17.84 -18.01
CA LEU A 39 -8.40 16.82 -17.96
C LEU A 39 -9.38 16.94 -19.13
N ALA A 40 -9.71 18.15 -19.56
CA ALA A 40 -10.52 18.38 -20.75
C ALA A 40 -9.82 17.88 -22.03
N TRP A 41 -8.50 18.04 -22.14
CA TRP A 41 -7.73 17.49 -23.25
C TRP A 41 -7.72 15.97 -23.24
N VAL A 42 -7.53 15.35 -22.07
CA VAL A 42 -7.62 13.89 -21.91
C VAL A 42 -9.01 13.41 -22.34
N LYS A 43 -10.07 13.99 -21.81
CA LYS A 43 -11.46 13.61 -22.14
C LYS A 43 -11.79 13.77 -23.62
N LYS A 44 -11.26 14.81 -24.28
CA LYS A 44 -11.49 15.08 -25.70
C LYS A 44 -10.69 14.16 -26.62
N THR A 45 -9.50 13.75 -26.19
CA THR A 45 -8.54 13.01 -27.04
C THR A 45 -8.59 11.50 -26.78
N MET A 46 -9.07 11.06 -25.62
CA MET A 46 -9.22 9.65 -25.24
C MET A 46 -10.11 8.83 -26.20
N PRO A 47 -11.26 9.34 -26.70
CA PRO A 47 -12.06 8.61 -27.69
C PRO A 47 -11.31 8.43 -29.02
N LEU A 48 -10.47 9.40 -29.39
CA LEU A 48 -9.72 9.40 -30.65
C LEU A 48 -8.52 8.45 -30.60
N LEU A 49 -7.89 8.29 -29.43
CA LEU A 49 -6.82 7.32 -29.22
C LEU A 49 -7.35 5.88 -29.24
N LYS A 50 -8.50 5.62 -28.60
CA LYS A 50 -9.16 4.30 -28.66
C LYS A 50 -9.59 3.91 -30.07
N ALA A 51 -10.00 4.88 -30.89
CA ALA A 51 -10.34 4.64 -32.30
C ALA A 51 -9.10 4.43 -33.19
N SER A 52 -7.95 5.00 -32.81
CA SER A 52 -6.68 4.79 -33.52
C SER A 52 -6.05 3.43 -33.21
N GLU A 53 -6.30 2.86 -32.04
CA GLU A 53 -5.79 1.53 -31.64
C GLU A 53 -6.69 0.37 -32.09
N SER A 54 -7.93 0.63 -32.52
CA SER A 54 -8.86 -0.42 -32.96
C SER A 54 -8.52 -1.09 -34.30
N ALA A 55 -7.40 -0.74 -34.93
CA ALA A 55 -6.85 -1.48 -36.07
C ALA A 55 -5.88 -2.60 -35.66
N SER A 56 -5.44 -2.67 -34.40
CA SER A 56 -4.41 -3.63 -33.98
C SER A 56 -4.51 -4.05 -32.52
N SER A 57 -5.60 -4.71 -32.11
CA SER A 57 -5.53 -5.81 -31.13
C SER A 57 -6.89 -6.42 -30.90
N SER A 58 -7.05 -7.61 -31.45
CA SER A 58 -8.08 -8.58 -31.09
C SER A 58 -7.78 -9.11 -29.68
N GLN A 59 -8.54 -8.67 -28.66
CA GLN A 59 -8.91 -9.47 -27.48
C GLN A 59 -9.88 -8.68 -26.60
N ARG A 60 -11.17 -8.85 -26.91
CA ARG A 60 -12.29 -8.25 -26.19
C ARG A 60 -12.61 -9.10 -24.96
N SER A 61 -11.91 -8.87 -23.86
CA SER A 61 -12.40 -9.26 -22.54
C SER A 61 -13.62 -8.40 -22.22
N LYS A 62 -14.81 -9.01 -22.21
CA LYS A 62 -16.05 -8.37 -21.76
C LYS A 62 -15.85 -7.91 -20.31
N THR A 63 -15.78 -6.59 -20.08
CA THR A 63 -15.86 -6.02 -18.75
C THR A 63 -17.18 -5.28 -18.58
N LEU A 64 -17.62 -5.29 -17.33
CA LEU A 64 -18.90 -5.00 -16.72
C LEU A 64 -19.37 -3.52 -16.82
N PHE A 65 -19.05 -2.82 -17.92
CA PHE A 65 -19.19 -1.37 -18.05
C PHE A 65 -20.24 -0.92 -19.09
N ASP A 66 -21.25 -1.75 -19.34
CA ASP A 66 -22.40 -1.38 -20.17
C ASP A 66 -23.59 -0.94 -19.31
N MET A 67 -23.35 -0.01 -18.37
CA MET A 67 -24.40 0.63 -17.58
C MET A 67 -24.49 2.13 -17.94
N PRO A 68 -25.71 2.65 -18.21
CA PRO A 68 -25.88 3.99 -18.72
C PRO A 68 -25.55 5.04 -17.65
N VAL A 69 -24.92 6.11 -18.14
CA VAL A 69 -24.45 7.28 -17.42
C VAL A 69 -25.64 8.12 -16.94
N GLU A 70 -26.06 7.97 -15.69
CA GLU A 70 -26.78 9.01 -14.94
C GLU A 70 -26.51 8.88 -13.44
N THR A 71 -25.44 9.54 -12.94
CA THR A 71 -25.36 10.20 -11.61
C THR A 71 -23.95 10.78 -11.37
N PRO A 72 -23.71 12.06 -11.73
CA PRO A 72 -22.37 12.67 -11.58
C PRO A 72 -22.05 13.23 -10.19
N LEU A 73 -22.92 13.13 -9.18
CA LEU A 73 -22.73 13.84 -7.89
C LEU A 73 -22.32 12.95 -6.70
N LEU A 74 -22.39 11.62 -6.79
CA LEU A 74 -22.05 10.69 -5.69
C LEU A 74 -20.73 9.93 -5.88
N ARG A 75 -20.08 10.09 -7.04
CA ARG A 75 -18.87 9.32 -7.38
C ARG A 75 -17.61 9.84 -6.66
N ASP A 76 -17.52 11.15 -6.45
CA ASP A 76 -16.38 11.77 -5.78
C ASP A 76 -16.42 11.50 -4.26
N THR A 77 -17.60 11.55 -3.63
CA THR A 77 -17.76 11.24 -2.19
C THR A 77 -17.43 9.79 -1.86
N HIS A 78 -17.79 8.85 -2.74
CA HIS A 78 -17.44 7.44 -2.55
C HIS A 78 -15.94 7.20 -2.69
N SER A 79 -15.28 7.81 -3.68
CA SER A 79 -13.82 7.67 -3.85
C SER A 79 -13.04 8.22 -2.65
N ASP A 80 -13.47 9.35 -2.09
CA ASP A 80 -12.84 9.95 -0.92
C ASP A 80 -13.10 9.14 0.36
N LEU A 81 -14.27 8.53 0.51
CA LEU A 81 -14.57 7.61 1.62
C LEU A 81 -13.68 6.36 1.55
N TYR A 82 -13.59 5.71 0.39
CA TYR A 82 -12.71 4.55 0.19
C TYR A 82 -11.24 4.91 0.45
N HIS A 83 -10.78 6.08 0.00
CA HIS A 83 -9.41 6.52 0.26
C HIS A 83 -9.15 6.71 1.76
N ASN A 84 -10.08 7.32 2.49
CA ASN A 84 -9.97 7.50 3.95
C ASN A 84 -10.01 6.17 4.70
N ASP A 85 -10.84 5.22 4.27
CA ASP A 85 -10.90 3.88 4.85
C ASP A 85 -9.58 3.12 4.65
N VAL A 86 -8.99 3.20 3.45
CA VAL A 86 -7.67 2.62 3.16
C VAL A 86 -6.57 3.27 4.01
N LEU A 87 -6.57 4.59 4.20
CA LEU A 87 -5.61 5.25 5.07
C LEU A 87 -5.76 4.82 6.53
N ARG A 88 -7.01 4.68 7.01
CA ARG A 88 -7.32 4.19 8.34
C ARG A 88 -6.87 2.75 8.51
N GLU A 89 -7.15 1.88 7.55
CA GLU A 89 -6.72 0.48 7.56
C GLU A 89 -5.20 0.38 7.60
N ASN A 90 -4.48 1.15 6.78
CA ASN A 90 -3.02 1.20 6.81
C ASN A 90 -2.46 1.66 8.17
N ALA A 91 -3.12 2.61 8.83
CA ALA A 91 -2.73 3.03 10.18
C ALA A 91 -2.95 1.92 11.22
N LEU A 92 -4.04 1.15 11.09
CA LEU A 92 -4.30 -0.01 11.93
C LEU A 92 -3.29 -1.13 11.68
N LEU A 93 -2.96 -1.43 10.41
CA LEU A 93 -1.96 -2.43 10.05
C LEU A 93 -0.58 -2.09 10.63
N LYS A 94 -0.16 -0.81 10.57
CA LYS A 94 1.07 -0.36 11.24
C LYS A 94 1.05 -0.61 12.74
N LYS A 95 -0.09 -0.38 13.41
CA LYS A 95 -0.24 -0.69 14.84
C LYS A 95 -0.16 -2.19 15.10
N VAL A 96 -0.79 -3.01 14.25
CA VAL A 96 -0.73 -4.48 14.37
C VAL A 96 0.71 -4.97 14.24
N ILE A 97 1.47 -4.47 13.25
CA ILE A 97 2.88 -4.82 13.07
C ILE A 97 3.69 -4.45 14.32
N ASN A 98 3.54 -3.22 14.82
CA ASN A 98 4.26 -2.78 16.02
C ASN A 98 3.91 -3.64 17.26
N LEU A 99 2.64 -4.03 17.41
CA LEU A 99 2.22 -4.90 18.50
C LEU A 99 2.77 -6.32 18.34
N GLN A 100 2.82 -6.86 17.13
CA GLN A 100 3.42 -8.17 16.84
C GLN A 100 4.92 -8.19 17.14
N ASP A 101 5.64 -7.12 16.79
CA ASP A 101 7.06 -6.99 17.14
C ASP A 101 7.24 -6.92 18.65
N LYS A 102 6.37 -6.18 19.37
CA LYS A 102 6.42 -6.13 20.83
C LYS A 102 6.13 -7.46 21.50
N VAL A 103 5.17 -8.22 20.98
CA VAL A 103 4.89 -9.58 21.46
C VAL A 103 6.11 -10.47 21.28
N ARG A 104 6.77 -10.42 20.11
CA ARG A 104 7.99 -11.19 19.84
C ARG A 104 9.11 -10.88 20.82
N GLU A 105 9.36 -9.60 21.11
CA GLU A 105 10.34 -9.18 22.12
C GLU A 105 10.01 -9.73 23.51
N LEU A 106 8.73 -9.66 23.91
CA LEU A 106 8.27 -10.19 25.20
C LEU A 106 8.44 -11.71 25.29
N GLU A 107 8.13 -12.44 24.22
CA GLU A 107 8.33 -13.88 24.13
C GLU A 107 9.81 -14.27 24.26
N GLU A 108 10.72 -13.52 23.62
CA GLU A 108 12.16 -13.74 23.74
C GLU A 108 12.65 -13.52 25.18
N MET A 109 12.28 -12.39 25.81
CA MET A 109 12.63 -12.12 27.21
C MET A 109 12.06 -13.18 28.15
N ASN A 110 10.81 -13.61 27.93
CA ASN A 110 10.19 -14.65 28.73
C ASN A 110 10.93 -15.99 28.57
N GLY A 111 11.37 -16.32 27.35
CA GLY A 111 12.24 -17.47 27.09
C GLY A 111 13.55 -17.42 27.86
N GLN A 112 14.19 -16.25 27.95
CA GLN A 112 15.39 -16.05 28.78
C GLN A 112 15.09 -16.23 30.27
N LEU A 113 14.00 -15.65 30.77
CA LEU A 113 13.58 -15.79 32.17
C LEU A 113 13.30 -17.24 32.55
N ILE A 114 12.67 -18.02 31.67
CA ILE A 114 12.43 -19.45 31.88
C ILE A 114 13.76 -20.20 32.00
N LYS A 115 14.76 -19.90 31.16
CA LYS A 115 16.10 -20.50 31.26
C LYS A 115 16.77 -20.18 32.59
N TYR A 116 16.74 -18.91 33.01
CA TYR A 116 17.30 -18.51 34.32
C TYR A 116 16.56 -19.17 35.49
N ARG A 117 15.22 -19.23 35.43
CA ARG A 117 14.42 -19.93 36.44
C ARG A 117 14.81 -21.40 36.55
N ASN A 118 14.93 -22.10 35.42
CA ASN A 118 15.29 -23.53 35.41
C ASN A 118 16.69 -23.75 35.99
N PHE A 119 17.66 -22.91 35.60
CA PHE A 119 19.01 -22.96 36.15
C PHE A 119 19.03 -22.73 37.67
N LEU A 120 18.25 -21.79 38.19
CA LEU A 120 18.13 -21.56 39.63
C LEU A 120 17.48 -22.75 40.34
N MET A 121 16.42 -23.33 39.76
CA MET A 121 15.78 -24.53 40.29
C MET A 121 16.77 -25.70 40.39
N GLU A 122 17.58 -25.94 39.36
CA GLU A 122 18.62 -26.99 39.39
C GLU A 122 19.65 -26.75 40.49
N LYS A 123 20.10 -25.49 40.66
CA LYS A 123 21.02 -25.12 41.75
C LYS A 123 20.42 -25.34 43.12
N VAL A 124 19.16 -24.94 43.32
CA VAL A 124 18.44 -25.16 44.58
C VAL A 124 18.33 -26.65 44.87
N SER A 125 17.87 -27.46 43.91
CA SER A 125 17.78 -28.92 44.07
C SER A 125 19.14 -29.56 44.39
N SER A 126 20.22 -29.09 43.77
CA SER A 126 21.58 -29.57 44.06
C SER A 126 22.03 -29.23 45.49
N LEU A 127 21.73 -28.01 45.95
CA LEU A 127 22.04 -27.58 47.32
C LEU A 127 21.21 -28.32 48.35
N GLU A 128 19.92 -28.51 48.11
CA GLU A 128 19.03 -29.30 48.96
C GLU A 128 19.53 -30.73 49.10
N LEU A 129 19.95 -31.37 48.00
CA LEU A 129 20.53 -32.71 48.03
C LEU A 129 21.82 -32.76 48.87
N LYS A 130 22.72 -31.80 48.68
CA LYS A 130 23.96 -31.69 49.48
C LYS A 130 23.67 -31.50 50.97
N MET A 131 22.66 -30.69 51.29
CA MET A 131 22.25 -30.45 52.67
C MET A 131 21.69 -31.74 53.30
N GLN A 132 20.81 -32.45 52.59
CA GLN A 132 20.27 -33.74 53.03
C GLN A 132 21.36 -34.80 53.25
N LEU A 133 22.40 -34.82 52.40
CA LEU A 133 23.54 -35.73 52.58
C LEU A 133 24.34 -35.37 53.84
N LYS A 134 24.63 -34.08 54.04
CA LYS A 134 25.33 -33.60 55.23
C LYS A 134 24.55 -33.85 56.53
N ASP A 135 23.23 -33.69 56.49
CA ASP A 135 22.34 -33.98 57.63
C ASP A 135 22.29 -35.48 57.95
N LYS A 136 22.50 -36.35 56.95
CA LYS A 136 22.63 -37.81 57.16
C LYS A 136 24.01 -38.20 57.71
N GLU A 137 25.08 -37.51 57.32
CA GLU A 137 26.43 -37.75 57.84
C GLU A 137 26.62 -37.29 59.29
N THR A 138 25.79 -36.35 59.75
CA THR A 138 25.87 -35.77 61.10
C THR A 138 24.94 -36.44 62.13
N ARG A 139 24.16 -37.44 61.72
CA ARG A 139 23.31 -38.28 62.58
C ARG A 139 23.88 -39.67 62.74
#